data_AF-A0A1X4NRE0-F1
#
_entry.id   AF-A0A1X4NRE0-F1
#
_cell.length_a   1.000
_cell.length_b   1.000
_cell.length_c   1.000
_cell.angle_alpha   90.00
_cell.angle_beta   90.00
_cell.angle_gamma   90.00
#
_symmetry.space_group_name_H-M   'P 1'
#
loop_
_entity.id
_entity.type
_entity.pdbx_description
1 polymer ?
#
loop_
_entity_poly.entity_id
_entity_poly.type
_entity_poly.pdbx_seq_one_letter_code
_entity_poly.pdbx_strand_id
1 'polypeptide(L)'
;MVIVRLLGGLGNQMFQYALGRVISMRTGAPLVLDKFLLEDHRPGLHLTNRNYGLGIFSLEANFARRDDVRRYHSFGTGKLGKAHFHLRKRLASAGLLPARLGPLEMLHENGFRFDPTVLCAKPPVYLEGLWQSWRYLEEQQSQIRQDLTFRHSLGAAGEALVRKLGEVNSVVLHIRRGDYVSVAENADLLGFVGLDYYRDAIAQIRSVIDKPRFFVFSDDLGWSRKELPQLGIEAEYVDMRAPDGVPQHAFEMQLMSRGANLIIANSTFSWWAAWLAADSARNVLAPARWFADNSVDTSDLIPPNWRTV
;
A
#
# COMPACT_ATOMS: atom_id res chain seq x y z
N MET A 1 14.18 -14.34 -12.44
CA MET A 1 13.22 -13.22 -12.37
C MET A 1 12.37 -13.37 -11.12
N VAL A 2 12.02 -12.26 -10.50
CA VAL A 2 11.02 -12.18 -9.42
C VAL A 2 9.79 -11.55 -10.05
N ILE A 3 8.68 -12.28 -10.13
CA ILE A 3 7.42 -11.75 -10.65
C ILE A 3 6.53 -11.44 -9.46
N VAL A 4 5.96 -10.23 -9.40
CA VAL A 4 4.96 -9.88 -8.39
C VAL A 4 3.65 -9.53 -9.06
N ARG A 5 2.58 -10.20 -8.62
CA ARG A 5 1.22 -9.88 -9.03
C ARG A 5 0.75 -8.60 -8.35
N LEU A 6 0.35 -7.62 -9.15
CA LEU A 6 -0.25 -6.40 -8.67
C LEU A 6 -1.77 -6.57 -8.53
N LEU A 7 -2.31 -6.13 -7.39
CA LEU A 7 -3.75 -6.05 -7.15
C LEU A 7 -4.10 -4.95 -6.14
N GLY A 8 -5.31 -4.42 -6.24
CA GLY A 8 -5.79 -3.36 -5.37
C GLY A 8 -5.27 -1.96 -5.73
N GLY A 9 -5.52 -1.01 -4.83
CA GLY A 9 -5.16 0.39 -5.03
C GLY A 9 -3.65 0.64 -4.91
N LEU A 10 -3.24 1.90 -5.12
CA LEU A 10 -1.84 2.32 -5.12
C LEU A 10 -1.06 1.82 -3.90
N GLY A 11 -1.60 1.97 -2.67
CA GLY A 11 -0.91 1.51 -1.46
C GLY A 11 -0.63 0.01 -1.42
N ASN A 12 -1.53 -0.81 -1.97
CA ASN A 12 -1.30 -2.27 -2.08
C ASN A 12 -0.22 -2.57 -3.12
N GLN A 13 -0.25 -1.87 -4.25
CA GLN A 13 0.77 -1.99 -5.30
C GLN A 13 2.16 -1.60 -4.77
N MET A 14 2.24 -0.62 -3.86
CA MET A 14 3.50 -0.23 -3.22
C MET A 14 4.08 -1.31 -2.30
N PHE A 15 3.25 -2.00 -1.50
CA PHE A 15 3.71 -3.16 -0.70
C PHE A 15 4.19 -4.31 -1.59
N GLN A 16 3.41 -4.65 -2.62
CA GLN A 16 3.77 -5.66 -3.60
C GLN A 16 5.10 -5.35 -4.29
N TYR A 17 5.26 -4.12 -4.77
CA TYR A 17 6.51 -3.64 -5.34
C TYR A 17 7.67 -3.74 -4.35
N ALA A 18 7.48 -3.26 -3.12
CA ALA A 18 8.53 -3.22 -2.11
C ALA A 18 9.07 -4.62 -1.78
N LEU A 19 8.20 -5.61 -1.55
CA LEU A 19 8.64 -6.98 -1.33
C LEU A 19 9.39 -7.55 -2.55
N GLY A 20 8.82 -7.39 -3.74
CA GLY A 20 9.45 -7.85 -4.98
C GLY A 20 10.83 -7.24 -5.19
N ARG A 21 10.97 -5.95 -4.87
CA ARG A 21 12.20 -5.19 -4.97
C ARG A 21 13.24 -5.67 -3.98
N VAL A 22 12.85 -5.93 -2.73
CA VAL A 22 13.71 -6.53 -1.69
C VAL A 22 14.27 -7.89 -2.14
N ILE A 23 13.41 -8.79 -2.64
CA ILE A 23 13.85 -10.11 -3.12
C ILE A 23 14.74 -9.99 -4.36
N SER A 24 14.40 -9.06 -5.27
CA SER A 24 15.21 -8.77 -6.45
C SER A 24 16.63 -8.33 -6.07
N MET A 25 16.77 -7.44 -5.09
CA MET A 25 18.08 -6.99 -4.60
C MET A 25 18.87 -8.10 -3.90
N ARG A 26 18.21 -8.90 -3.05
CA ARG A 26 18.84 -10.02 -2.34
C ARG A 26 19.39 -11.09 -3.28
N THR A 27 18.74 -11.30 -4.41
CA THR A 27 19.03 -12.42 -5.33
C THR A 27 19.74 -12.00 -6.61
N GLY A 28 19.82 -10.70 -6.89
CA GLY A 28 20.30 -10.14 -8.16
C GLY A 28 19.38 -10.42 -9.35
N ALA A 29 18.23 -11.08 -9.15
CA ALA A 29 17.29 -11.37 -10.23
C ALA A 29 16.45 -10.14 -10.59
N PRO A 30 16.10 -9.92 -11.87
CA PRO A 30 15.27 -8.78 -12.25
C PRO A 30 13.86 -8.90 -11.65
N LEU A 31 13.35 -7.77 -11.15
CA LEU A 31 11.96 -7.59 -10.74
C LEU A 31 11.07 -7.35 -11.96
N VAL A 32 9.94 -8.03 -12.01
CA VAL A 32 8.94 -7.90 -13.06
C VAL A 32 7.54 -7.83 -12.42
N LEU A 33 6.72 -6.89 -12.88
CA LEU A 33 5.38 -6.62 -12.36
C LEU A 33 4.33 -7.25 -13.28
N ASP A 34 3.48 -8.09 -12.70
CA ASP A 34 2.29 -8.62 -13.37
C ASP A 34 1.09 -7.74 -13.07
N LYS A 35 0.62 -7.02 -14.09
CA LYS A 35 -0.53 -6.10 -14.04
C LYS A 35 -1.82 -6.69 -14.64
N PHE A 36 -1.82 -7.95 -15.09
CA PHE A 36 -2.95 -8.49 -15.86
C PHE A 36 -4.26 -8.53 -15.06
N LEU A 37 -4.20 -8.71 -13.73
CA LEU A 37 -5.39 -8.64 -12.88
C LEU A 37 -5.94 -7.21 -12.76
N LEU A 38 -5.07 -6.20 -12.71
CA LEU A 38 -5.50 -4.79 -12.66
C LEU A 38 -6.22 -4.37 -13.95
N GLU A 39 -5.74 -4.86 -15.09
CA GLU A 39 -6.27 -4.55 -16.42
C GLU A 39 -7.47 -5.43 -16.82
N ASP A 40 -7.92 -6.34 -15.94
CA ASP A 40 -9.06 -7.21 -16.18
C ASP A 40 -10.37 -6.54 -15.73
N HIS A 41 -11.01 -5.85 -16.67
CA HIS A 41 -12.26 -5.12 -16.44
C HIS A 41 -13.52 -5.96 -16.72
N ARG A 42 -13.43 -7.29 -16.71
CA ARG A 42 -14.60 -8.14 -16.93
C ARG A 42 -15.64 -7.96 -15.81
N PRO A 43 -16.93 -7.78 -16.14
CA PRO A 43 -17.99 -7.68 -15.13
C PRO A 43 -18.04 -8.93 -14.24
N GLY A 44 -18.16 -8.75 -12.92
CA GLY A 44 -18.32 -9.85 -11.96
C GLY A 44 -17.08 -10.23 -11.15
N LEU A 45 -15.92 -9.61 -11.37
CA LEU A 45 -14.90 -9.56 -10.31
C LEU A 45 -15.41 -8.60 -9.22
N HIS A 46 -15.68 -9.10 -8.02
CA HIS A 46 -16.03 -8.30 -6.83
C HIS A 46 -14.84 -7.48 -6.29
N LEU A 47 -14.08 -6.85 -7.19
CA LEU A 47 -12.95 -6.00 -6.87
C LEU A 47 -13.18 -4.66 -7.55
N THR A 48 -13.03 -3.57 -6.81
CA THR A 48 -13.07 -2.23 -7.42
C THR A 48 -12.01 -2.17 -8.52
N ASN A 49 -12.37 -1.71 -9.72
CA ASN A 49 -11.42 -1.56 -10.82
C ASN A 49 -10.25 -0.66 -10.38
N ARG A 50 -9.01 -1.12 -10.63
CA ARG A 50 -7.79 -0.39 -10.28
C ARG A 50 -6.83 -0.45 -11.45
N ASN A 51 -6.26 0.70 -11.80
CA ASN A 51 -5.21 0.79 -12.80
C ASN A 51 -3.83 0.68 -12.14
N TYR A 52 -2.81 0.43 -12.95
CA TYR A 52 -1.42 0.55 -12.51
C TYR A 52 -1.12 1.98 -12.04
N GLY A 53 -0.72 2.12 -10.77
CA GLY A 53 -0.52 3.43 -10.11
C GLY A 53 0.93 3.79 -9.79
N LEU A 54 1.85 2.83 -9.86
CA LEU A 54 3.26 3.04 -9.46
C LEU A 54 4.06 3.95 -10.41
N GLY A 55 3.50 4.29 -11.58
CA GLY A 55 4.16 5.16 -12.57
C GLY A 55 4.43 6.60 -12.11
N ILE A 56 3.86 6.99 -10.97
CA ILE A 56 4.03 8.30 -10.33
C ILE A 56 5.40 8.46 -9.64
N PHE A 57 6.13 7.34 -9.46
CA PHE A 57 7.40 7.27 -8.74
C PHE A 57 8.60 7.07 -9.67
N SER A 58 9.80 7.36 -9.18
CA SER A 58 11.07 7.30 -9.89
C SER A 58 11.55 5.88 -10.21
N LEU A 59 10.91 4.85 -9.67
CA LEU A 59 11.22 3.45 -9.92
C LEU A 59 11.26 3.03 -11.41
N GLU A 60 12.09 2.04 -11.68
CA GLU A 60 12.12 1.35 -12.97
C GLU A 60 11.14 0.17 -12.95
N ALA A 61 10.07 0.27 -13.74
CA ALA A 61 9.05 -0.76 -13.84
C ALA A 61 9.27 -1.62 -15.09
N ASN A 62 9.53 -2.91 -14.86
CA ASN A 62 9.53 -3.94 -15.91
C ASN A 62 8.23 -4.76 -15.79
N PHE A 63 7.58 -5.08 -16.90
CA PHE A 63 6.28 -5.75 -16.90
C PHE A 63 6.35 -7.18 -17.43
N ALA A 64 5.56 -8.07 -16.83
CA ALA A 64 5.51 -9.47 -17.20
C ALA A 64 4.85 -9.65 -18.58
N ARG A 65 5.41 -10.52 -19.41
CA ARG A 65 4.71 -10.97 -20.62
C ARG A 65 3.71 -12.06 -20.24
N ARG A 66 2.71 -12.28 -21.09
CA ARG A 66 1.72 -13.36 -20.86
C ARG A 66 2.40 -14.73 -20.68
N ASP A 67 3.50 -15.00 -21.37
CA ASP A 67 4.27 -16.25 -21.20
C ASP A 67 5.06 -16.36 -19.90
N ASP A 68 5.40 -15.22 -19.28
CA ASP A 68 6.04 -15.19 -17.97
C ASP A 68 5.04 -15.61 -16.88
N VAL A 69 3.78 -15.21 -17.03
CA VAL A 69 2.69 -15.50 -16.09
C VAL A 69 2.08 -16.88 -16.35
N ARG A 70 1.79 -17.20 -17.63
CA ARG A 70 1.17 -18.46 -18.04
C ARG A 70 1.88 -19.66 -17.43
N ARG A 71 3.22 -19.70 -17.40
CA ARG A 71 3.98 -20.85 -16.88
C ARG A 71 3.68 -21.20 -15.41
N TYR A 72 3.19 -20.26 -14.61
CA TYR A 72 2.78 -20.46 -13.22
C TYR A 72 1.31 -20.89 -13.11
N HIS A 73 0.44 -20.39 -14.00
CA HIS A 73 -0.99 -20.70 -14.00
C HIS A 73 -1.43 -21.78 -15.01
N SER A 74 -0.50 -22.34 -15.80
CA SER A 74 -0.77 -23.29 -16.90
C SER A 74 -1.51 -24.54 -16.47
N PHE A 75 -1.48 -24.86 -15.18
CA PHE A 75 -2.00 -26.11 -14.65
C PHE A 75 -3.46 -26.01 -14.20
N GLY A 76 -4.05 -24.80 -14.17
CA GLY A 76 -5.38 -24.59 -13.59
C GLY A 76 -5.36 -24.59 -12.06
N THR A 77 -6.37 -24.00 -11.44
CA THR A 77 -6.44 -23.79 -9.98
C THR A 77 -6.98 -24.99 -9.19
N GLY A 78 -7.48 -26.02 -9.88
CA GLY A 78 -8.02 -27.26 -9.29
C GLY A 78 -6.95 -28.23 -8.78
N LYS A 79 -7.38 -29.29 -8.08
CA LYS A 79 -6.49 -30.32 -7.48
C LYS A 79 -5.54 -30.96 -8.50
N LEU A 80 -6.04 -31.26 -9.70
CA LEU A 80 -5.26 -31.81 -10.83
C LEU A 80 -4.16 -30.84 -11.29
N GLY A 81 -4.45 -29.54 -11.29
CA GLY A 81 -3.49 -28.50 -11.64
C GLY A 81 -2.38 -28.34 -10.62
N LYS A 82 -2.74 -28.31 -9.33
CA LYS A 82 -1.75 -28.31 -8.24
C LYS A 82 -0.84 -29.54 -8.29
N ALA A 83 -1.42 -30.73 -8.54
CA ALA A 83 -0.64 -31.96 -8.69
C ALA A 83 0.33 -31.89 -9.88
N HIS A 84 -0.12 -31.38 -11.04
CA HIS A 84 0.74 -31.21 -12.22
C HIS A 84 1.88 -30.20 -11.95
N PHE A 85 1.58 -29.07 -11.30
CA PHE A 85 2.59 -28.09 -10.91
C PHE A 85 3.67 -28.71 -10.00
N HIS A 86 3.26 -29.47 -8.97
CA HIS A 86 4.20 -30.13 -8.06
C HIS A 86 5.03 -31.22 -8.76
N LEU A 87 4.42 -32.00 -9.66
CA LEU A 87 5.14 -32.99 -10.47
C LEU A 87 6.20 -32.31 -11.35
N ARG A 88 5.82 -31.24 -12.07
CA ARG A 88 6.76 -30.46 -12.88
C ARG A 88 7.89 -29.90 -12.02
N LYS A 89 7.60 -29.33 -10.85
CA LYS A 89 8.61 -28.80 -9.92
C LYS A 89 9.61 -29.88 -9.51
N ARG A 90 9.13 -31.09 -9.19
CA ARG A 90 9.99 -32.25 -8.86
C ARG A 90 10.86 -32.68 -10.02
N LEU A 91 10.27 -32.85 -11.22
CA LEU A 91 11.02 -33.23 -12.42
C LEU A 91 12.08 -32.20 -12.79
N ALA A 92 11.76 -30.89 -12.68
CA ALA A 92 12.72 -29.82 -12.92
C ALA A 92 13.85 -29.80 -11.88
N SER A 93 13.53 -30.00 -10.60
CA SER A 93 14.53 -30.08 -9.52
C SER A 93 15.45 -31.31 -9.65
N ALA A 94 14.94 -32.39 -10.25
CA ALA A 94 15.70 -33.60 -10.53
C ALA A 94 16.49 -33.54 -11.87
N GLY A 95 16.46 -32.40 -12.59
CA GLY A 95 17.15 -32.24 -13.88
C GLY A 95 16.52 -33.02 -15.04
N LEU A 96 15.30 -33.54 -14.87
CA LEU A 96 14.58 -34.33 -15.88
C LEU A 96 13.78 -33.47 -16.87
N LEU A 97 13.84 -32.14 -16.73
CA LEU A 97 13.26 -31.18 -17.66
C LEU A 97 14.36 -30.26 -18.22
N PRO A 98 14.21 -29.77 -19.47
CA PRO A 98 15.08 -28.74 -20.03
C PRO A 98 15.29 -27.59 -19.03
N ALA A 99 16.53 -27.10 -18.90
CA ALA A 99 16.87 -26.04 -17.93
C ALA A 99 15.95 -24.80 -18.00
N ARG A 100 15.44 -24.47 -19.21
CA ARG A 100 14.44 -23.40 -19.44
C ARG A 100 13.10 -23.61 -18.72
N LEU A 101 12.80 -24.82 -18.28
CA LEU A 101 11.59 -25.23 -17.54
C LEU A 101 11.89 -25.48 -16.05
N GLY A 102 13.03 -24.97 -15.55
CA GLY A 102 13.53 -25.11 -14.18
C GLY A 102 12.47 -24.90 -13.09
N PRO A 103 12.78 -25.29 -11.82
CA PRO A 103 11.78 -25.31 -10.75
C PRO A 103 11.13 -23.94 -10.60
N LEU A 104 9.80 -23.91 -10.70
CA LEU A 104 9.01 -22.71 -10.49
C LEU A 104 8.60 -22.65 -9.02
N GLU A 105 8.86 -21.52 -8.38
CA GLU A 105 8.37 -21.21 -7.05
C GLU A 105 7.20 -20.24 -7.14
N MET A 106 6.14 -20.53 -6.41
CA MET A 106 4.97 -19.66 -6.32
C MET A 106 4.62 -19.51 -4.85
N LEU A 107 4.74 -18.29 -4.33
CA LEU A 107 4.44 -17.96 -2.95
C LEU A 107 3.11 -17.22 -2.90
N HIS A 108 2.23 -17.71 -2.05
CA HIS A 108 0.95 -17.07 -1.76
C HIS A 108 1.00 -16.56 -0.32
N GLU A 109 0.60 -15.31 -0.12
CA GLU A 109 0.46 -14.74 1.21
C GLU A 109 -0.57 -15.54 2.02
N ASN A 110 -0.21 -15.88 3.26
CA ASN A 110 -1.04 -16.64 4.19
C ASN A 110 -1.31 -15.81 5.45
N GLY A 111 -2.04 -14.70 5.27
CA GLY A 111 -2.31 -13.71 6.31
C GLY A 111 -1.34 -12.52 6.29
N PHE A 112 -1.55 -11.55 7.19
CA PHE A 112 -0.82 -10.27 7.20
C PHE A 112 0.45 -10.28 8.06
N ARG A 113 0.74 -11.39 8.74
CA ARG A 113 1.95 -11.54 9.52
C ARG A 113 3.18 -11.63 8.62
N PHE A 114 4.31 -11.19 9.16
CA PHE A 114 5.58 -11.37 8.49
C PHE A 114 5.96 -12.85 8.45
N ASP A 115 6.25 -13.35 7.25
CA ASP A 115 6.82 -14.66 7.03
C ASP A 115 8.26 -14.49 6.52
N PRO A 116 9.29 -14.73 7.37
CA PRO A 116 10.69 -14.58 6.96
C PRO A 116 11.09 -15.53 5.83
N THR A 117 10.38 -16.64 5.63
CA THR A 117 10.71 -17.60 4.56
C THR A 117 10.47 -17.01 3.17
N VAL A 118 9.59 -16.02 3.05
CA VAL A 118 9.33 -15.30 1.80
C VAL A 118 10.57 -14.54 1.34
N LEU A 119 11.36 -13.98 2.26
CA LEU A 119 12.62 -13.30 1.94
C LEU A 119 13.75 -14.26 1.52
N CYS A 120 13.55 -15.57 1.68
CA CYS A 120 14.47 -16.63 1.26
C CYS A 120 14.11 -17.25 -0.10
N ALA A 121 13.10 -16.70 -0.79
CA ALA A 121 12.63 -17.18 -2.09
C ALA A 121 13.75 -17.26 -3.14
N LYS A 122 13.74 -18.31 -3.96
CA LYS A 122 14.75 -18.54 -5.00
C LYS A 122 14.16 -18.31 -6.39
N PRO A 123 14.64 -17.31 -7.16
CA PRO A 123 14.22 -17.10 -8.53
C PRO A 123 14.48 -18.33 -9.43
N PRO A 124 13.61 -18.64 -10.41
CA PRO A 124 12.40 -17.90 -10.76
C PRO A 124 11.24 -18.11 -9.76
N VAL A 125 10.68 -17.00 -9.28
CA VAL A 125 9.60 -16.99 -8.28
C VAL A 125 8.47 -16.06 -8.71
N TYR A 126 7.23 -16.43 -8.36
CA TYR A 126 6.02 -15.63 -8.54
C TYR A 126 5.37 -15.39 -7.17
N LEU A 127 5.08 -14.12 -6.84
CA LEU A 127 4.51 -13.70 -5.57
C LEU A 127 3.04 -13.26 -5.74
N GLU A 128 2.14 -13.87 -4.99
CA GLU A 128 0.71 -13.51 -4.89
C GLU A 128 0.34 -13.10 -3.48
N GLY A 129 -0.09 -11.87 -3.28
CA GLY A 129 -0.48 -11.36 -1.98
C GLY A 129 -0.51 -9.84 -1.94
N LEU A 130 -0.96 -9.30 -0.81
CA LEU A 130 -0.88 -7.88 -0.51
C LEU A 130 0.46 -7.51 0.14
N TRP A 131 1.07 -8.45 0.87
CA TRP A 131 2.41 -8.36 1.48
C TRP A 131 2.55 -7.17 2.44
N GLN A 132 1.50 -6.89 3.21
CA GLN A 132 1.39 -5.68 4.03
C GLN A 132 2.04 -5.87 5.40
N SER A 133 3.34 -6.10 5.41
CA SER A 133 4.13 -6.06 6.63
C SER A 133 5.31 -5.13 6.48
N TRP A 134 5.51 -4.25 7.46
CA TRP A 134 6.64 -3.32 7.48
C TRP A 134 7.99 -4.05 7.53
N ARG A 135 8.01 -5.27 8.10
CA ARG A 135 9.21 -6.10 8.25
C ARG A 135 9.82 -6.52 6.92
N TYR A 136 9.01 -6.66 5.86
CA TYR A 136 9.55 -6.96 4.52
C TYR A 136 10.43 -5.83 3.96
N LEU A 137 10.26 -4.60 4.45
CA LEU A 137 10.97 -3.42 3.96
C LEU A 137 12.20 -3.08 4.82
N GLU A 138 12.30 -3.65 6.02
CA GLU A 138 13.18 -3.21 7.11
C GLU A 138 14.65 -3.05 6.69
N GLU A 139 15.18 -4.02 5.95
CA GLU A 139 16.59 -4.02 5.54
C GLU A 139 16.92 -3.09 4.37
N GLN A 140 15.91 -2.70 3.57
CA GLN A 140 16.13 -2.02 2.29
C GLN A 140 15.36 -0.70 2.18
N GLN A 141 14.97 -0.12 3.32
CA GLN A 141 14.13 1.08 3.38
C GLN A 141 14.71 2.23 2.56
N SER A 142 16.01 2.46 2.62
CA SER A 142 16.67 3.54 1.88
C SER A 142 16.46 3.40 0.37
N GLN A 143 16.68 2.20 -0.19
CA GLN A 143 16.46 1.95 -1.61
C GLN A 143 14.97 2.03 -1.97
N ILE A 144 14.09 1.48 -1.13
CA ILE A 144 12.64 1.56 -1.39
C ILE A 144 12.14 3.01 -1.38
N ARG A 145 12.65 3.87 -0.48
CA ARG A 145 12.35 5.31 -0.47
C ARG A 145 12.86 6.01 -1.73
N GLN A 146 14.05 5.67 -2.19
CA GLN A 146 14.61 6.21 -3.41
C GLN A 146 13.75 5.83 -4.62
N ASP A 147 13.38 4.56 -4.74
CA ASP A 147 12.52 4.03 -5.80
C ASP A 147 11.13 4.72 -5.77
N LEU A 148 10.60 4.97 -4.57
CA LEU A 148 9.30 5.62 -4.33
C LEU A 148 9.38 7.14 -4.20
N THR A 149 10.38 7.79 -4.81
CA THR A 149 10.42 9.25 -4.94
C THR A 149 9.44 9.71 -6.02
N PHE A 150 8.57 10.68 -5.72
CA PHE A 150 7.61 11.22 -6.70
C PHE A 150 8.31 11.90 -7.88
N ARG A 151 7.85 11.62 -9.11
CA ARG A 151 8.37 12.26 -10.33
C ARG A 151 7.72 13.62 -10.63
N HIS A 152 6.53 13.84 -10.08
CA HIS A 152 5.73 15.02 -10.37
C HIS A 152 6.04 16.17 -9.40
N SER A 153 5.98 17.40 -9.91
CA SER A 153 6.02 18.61 -9.10
C SER A 153 4.66 18.85 -8.45
N LEU A 154 4.67 19.39 -7.24
CA LEU A 154 3.47 19.87 -6.54
C LEU A 154 2.91 21.17 -7.15
N GLY A 155 3.66 21.83 -8.03
CA GLY A 155 3.30 23.14 -8.55
C GLY A 155 3.24 24.22 -7.47
N ALA A 156 2.97 25.46 -7.86
CA ALA A 156 3.03 26.60 -6.93
C ALA A 156 2.06 26.47 -5.74
N ALA A 157 0.84 25.97 -6.00
CA ALA A 157 -0.18 25.83 -4.97
C ALA A 157 0.17 24.74 -3.96
N GLY A 158 0.61 23.56 -4.42
CA GLY A 158 1.03 22.48 -3.53
C GLY A 158 2.27 22.85 -2.72
N GLU A 159 3.26 23.50 -3.33
CA GLU A 159 4.44 24.00 -2.61
C GLU A 159 4.08 25.08 -1.56
N ALA A 160 3.06 25.90 -1.82
CA ALA A 160 2.56 26.84 -0.82
C ALA A 160 1.93 26.13 0.38
N LEU A 161 1.16 25.05 0.15
CA LEU A 161 0.64 24.22 1.22
C LEU A 161 1.75 23.53 2.00
N VAL A 162 2.77 23.00 1.33
CA VAL A 162 3.93 22.37 2.00
C VAL A 162 4.68 23.36 2.90
N ARG A 163 4.91 24.59 2.45
CA ARG A 163 5.49 25.64 3.32
C ARG A 163 4.64 25.87 4.55
N LYS A 164 3.33 26.02 4.36
CA LYS A 164 2.37 26.21 5.45
C LYS A 164 2.36 25.04 6.45
N LEU A 165 2.48 23.79 5.97
CA LEU A 165 2.62 22.62 6.83
C LEU A 165 3.87 22.68 7.71
N GLY A 166 4.96 23.28 7.23
CA GLY A 166 6.21 23.44 7.98
C GLY A 166 6.25 24.63 8.95
N GLU A 167 5.41 25.64 8.74
CA GLU A 167 5.35 26.87 9.56
C GLU A 167 4.52 26.71 10.84
N VAL A 168 3.69 25.67 10.92
CA VAL A 168 2.78 25.42 12.05
C VAL A 168 2.97 24.00 12.60
N ASN A 169 2.41 23.76 13.78
CA ASN A 169 2.26 22.40 14.31
C ASN A 169 1.18 21.63 13.53
N SER A 170 1.49 21.30 12.27
CA SER A 170 0.56 20.69 11.33
C SER A 170 0.29 19.23 11.67
N VAL A 171 -0.96 18.82 11.47
CA VAL A 171 -1.42 17.45 11.61
C VAL A 171 -2.17 17.09 10.34
N VAL A 172 -1.59 16.21 9.53
CA VAL A 172 -2.27 15.61 8.38
C VAL A 172 -3.26 14.59 8.91
N LEU A 173 -4.55 14.83 8.69
CA LEU A 173 -5.62 13.93 9.10
C LEU A 173 -6.24 13.34 7.83
N HIS A 174 -6.10 12.03 7.65
CA HIS A 174 -6.68 11.32 6.51
C HIS A 174 -7.94 10.56 6.90
N ILE A 175 -9.03 10.79 6.16
CA ILE A 175 -10.29 10.05 6.29
C ILE A 175 -10.51 9.23 5.03
N ARG A 176 -10.72 7.92 5.23
CA ARG A 176 -11.12 7.00 4.15
C ARG A 176 -12.54 6.51 4.41
N ARG A 177 -13.47 6.83 3.50
CA ARG A 177 -14.87 6.41 3.58
C ARG A 177 -15.40 5.85 2.26
N GLY A 178 -15.13 6.52 1.15
CA GLY A 178 -15.76 6.32 -0.16
C GLY A 178 -16.30 4.91 -0.42
N ASP A 179 -15.49 4.04 -1.00
CA ASP A 179 -15.86 2.64 -1.28
C ASP A 179 -15.91 1.75 -0.04
N TYR A 180 -15.40 2.19 1.11
CA TYR A 180 -15.49 1.46 2.38
C TYR A 180 -16.89 1.50 2.98
N VAL A 181 -17.70 2.50 2.64
CA VAL A 181 -19.06 2.67 3.15
C VAL A 181 -20.10 2.50 2.04
N SER A 182 -19.77 2.83 0.79
CA SER A 182 -20.72 2.75 -0.32
C SER A 182 -20.82 1.37 -0.99
N VAL A 183 -19.90 0.45 -0.71
CA VAL A 183 -19.92 -0.94 -1.23
C VAL A 183 -20.11 -1.88 -0.05
N ALA A 184 -21.19 -2.66 -0.03
CA ALA A 184 -21.58 -3.49 1.10
C ALA A 184 -20.49 -4.50 1.49
N GLU A 185 -19.88 -5.18 0.52
CA GLU A 185 -18.81 -6.14 0.76
C GLU A 185 -17.57 -5.49 1.39
N ASN A 186 -17.24 -4.25 1.02
CA ASN A 186 -16.13 -3.52 1.64
C ASN A 186 -16.47 -3.03 3.04
N ALA A 187 -17.73 -2.64 3.28
CA ALA A 187 -18.19 -2.19 4.59
C ALA A 187 -18.07 -3.31 5.63
N ASP A 188 -18.41 -4.54 5.24
CA ASP A 188 -18.32 -5.71 6.10
C ASP A 188 -16.87 -6.18 6.34
N LEU A 189 -15.97 -6.00 5.37
CA LEU A 189 -14.58 -6.48 5.44
C LEU A 189 -13.60 -5.45 6.01
N LEU A 190 -13.60 -4.24 5.45
CA LEU A 190 -12.64 -3.18 5.79
C LEU A 190 -13.18 -2.30 6.90
N GLY A 191 -14.45 -1.88 6.78
CA GLY A 191 -15.14 -1.03 7.73
C GLY A 191 -14.56 0.39 7.82
N PHE A 192 -15.43 1.36 8.11
CA PHE A 192 -14.98 2.69 8.51
C PHE A 192 -14.56 2.67 9.99
N VAL A 193 -13.35 3.15 10.30
CA VAL A 193 -12.81 3.22 11.68
C VAL A 193 -13.65 4.03 12.67
N GLY A 194 -14.60 4.83 12.17
CA GLY A 194 -15.58 5.53 13.01
C GLY A 194 -15.07 6.87 13.56
N LEU A 195 -16.00 7.69 14.05
CA LEU A 195 -15.67 8.97 14.69
C LEU A 195 -14.95 8.79 16.03
N ASP A 196 -15.19 7.67 16.72
CA ASP A 196 -14.54 7.35 17.99
C ASP A 196 -13.02 7.30 17.85
N TYR A 197 -12.52 6.61 16.82
CA TYR A 197 -11.09 6.59 16.49
C TYR A 197 -10.52 8.00 16.30
N TYR A 198 -11.17 8.84 15.48
CA TYR A 198 -10.66 10.20 15.23
C TYR A 198 -10.71 11.06 16.48
N ARG A 199 -11.75 10.96 17.31
CA ARG A 199 -11.84 11.68 18.59
C ARG A 199 -10.65 11.34 19.48
N ASP A 200 -10.37 10.04 19.64
CA ASP A 200 -9.34 9.57 20.56
C ASP A 200 -7.94 9.89 20.00
N ALA A 201 -7.73 9.78 18.68
CA ALA A 201 -6.49 10.16 18.03
C ALA A 201 -6.22 11.68 18.12
N ILE A 202 -7.25 12.50 17.93
CA ILE A 202 -7.17 13.96 18.11
C ILE A 202 -6.80 14.31 19.55
N ALA A 203 -7.40 13.63 20.53
CA ALA A 203 -7.07 13.83 21.95
C ALA A 203 -5.60 13.49 22.26
N GLN A 204 -5.10 12.37 21.73
CA GLN A 204 -3.69 11.97 21.88
C GLN A 204 -2.70 12.90 21.16
N ILE A 205 -3.11 13.53 20.06
CA ILE A 205 -2.28 14.54 19.39
C ILE A 205 -2.25 15.84 20.21
N ARG A 206 -3.40 16.28 20.72
CA ARG A 206 -3.51 17.48 21.57
C ARG A 206 -2.74 17.38 22.87
N SER A 207 -2.52 16.17 23.39
CA SER A 207 -1.73 15.97 24.61
C SER A 207 -0.22 16.08 24.40
N VAL A 208 0.27 15.98 23.15
CA VAL A 208 1.72 16.01 22.85
C VAL A 208 2.14 17.14 21.91
N ILE A 209 1.18 17.84 21.29
CA ILE A 209 1.42 18.95 20.37
C ILE A 209 0.66 20.18 20.87
N ASP A 210 1.37 21.27 21.11
CA ASP A 210 0.73 22.55 21.43
C ASP A 210 0.05 23.14 20.19
N LYS A 211 -1.20 23.60 20.33
CA LYS A 211 -2.01 24.25 19.27
C LYS A 211 -1.92 23.55 17.89
N PRO A 212 -2.29 22.26 17.79
CA PRO A 212 -2.21 21.54 16.52
C PRO A 212 -3.15 22.13 15.48
N ARG A 213 -2.69 22.24 14.22
CA ARG A 213 -3.48 22.69 13.07
C ARG A 213 -3.76 21.49 12.16
N PHE A 214 -5.03 21.14 12.00
CA PHE A 214 -5.44 19.96 11.24
C PHE A 214 -5.62 20.29 9.75
N PHE A 215 -5.00 19.48 8.89
CA PHE A 215 -5.13 19.51 7.43
C PHE A 215 -5.77 18.20 6.99
N VAL A 216 -7.02 18.28 6.53
CA VAL A 216 -7.88 17.12 6.27
C VAL A 216 -7.82 16.72 4.81
N PHE A 217 -7.39 15.48 4.57
CA PHE A 217 -7.44 14.79 3.29
C PHE A 217 -8.53 13.73 3.38
N SER A 218 -9.44 13.68 2.41
CA SER A 218 -10.56 12.75 2.46
C SER A 218 -11.10 12.45 1.07
N ASP A 219 -11.54 11.21 0.86
CA ASP A 219 -12.37 10.86 -0.30
C ASP A 219 -13.85 11.24 -0.12
N ASP A 220 -14.21 11.82 1.04
CA ASP A 220 -15.52 12.34 1.38
C ASP A 220 -15.39 13.64 2.21
N LEU A 221 -15.00 14.74 1.55
CA LEU A 221 -14.85 16.05 2.19
C LEU A 221 -16.19 16.60 2.70
N GLY A 222 -17.31 16.27 2.06
CA GLY A 222 -18.64 16.69 2.49
C GLY A 222 -18.99 16.15 3.88
N TRP A 223 -18.81 14.84 4.08
CA TRP A 223 -18.97 14.22 5.39
C TRP A 223 -17.97 14.78 6.41
N SER A 224 -16.71 14.94 6.01
CA SER A 224 -15.65 15.43 6.91
C SER A 224 -15.97 16.84 7.45
N ARG A 225 -16.47 17.74 6.59
CA ARG A 225 -16.89 19.09 6.98
C ARG A 225 -18.08 19.12 7.94
N LYS A 226 -18.96 18.10 7.88
CA LYS A 226 -20.12 17.97 8.75
C LYS A 226 -19.76 17.40 10.12
N GLU A 227 -18.90 16.39 10.16
CA GLU A 227 -18.67 15.61 11.39
C GLU A 227 -17.48 16.10 12.21
N LEU A 228 -16.37 16.50 11.58
CA LEU A 228 -15.16 16.89 12.33
C LEU A 228 -15.32 18.12 13.25
N PRO A 229 -16.13 19.14 12.93
CA PRO A 229 -16.38 20.24 13.87
C PRO A 229 -17.00 19.78 15.20
N GLN A 230 -17.73 18.66 15.19
CA GLN A 230 -18.33 18.09 16.41
C GLN A 230 -17.28 17.49 17.35
N LEU A 231 -16.07 17.21 16.85
CA LEU A 231 -14.90 16.80 17.65
C LEU A 231 -14.13 18.02 18.21
N GLY A 232 -14.67 19.22 18.01
CA GLY A 232 -14.08 20.47 18.47
C GLY A 232 -12.79 20.84 17.76
N ILE A 233 -12.56 20.36 16.53
CA ILE A 233 -11.41 20.78 15.71
C ILE A 233 -11.84 21.79 14.64
N GLU A 234 -11.10 22.89 14.54
CA GLU A 234 -11.09 23.75 13.36
C GLU A 234 -10.02 23.24 12.41
N ALA A 235 -10.42 22.85 11.20
CA ALA A 235 -9.57 22.15 10.25
C ALA A 235 -9.57 22.84 8.88
N GLU A 236 -8.43 22.75 8.21
CA GLU A 236 -8.28 23.13 6.82
C GLU A 236 -8.51 21.89 5.95
N TYR A 237 -9.50 21.97 5.07
CA TYR A 237 -9.87 20.85 4.21
C TYR A 237 -9.15 21.02 2.87
N VAL A 238 -8.30 20.05 2.53
CA VAL A 238 -7.45 20.11 1.33
C VAL A 238 -8.27 19.70 0.12
N ASP A 239 -8.91 20.68 -0.50
CA ASP A 239 -9.72 20.55 -1.73
C ASP A 239 -8.97 21.17 -2.91
N MET A 240 -7.81 20.61 -3.22
CA MET A 240 -6.90 21.12 -4.24
C MET A 240 -6.87 20.17 -5.43
N ARG A 241 -7.00 20.73 -6.64
CA ARG A 241 -6.75 19.98 -7.87
C ARG A 241 -5.25 19.87 -8.12
N ALA A 242 -4.82 18.68 -8.52
CA ALA A 242 -3.47 18.47 -8.99
C ALA A 242 -3.16 19.33 -10.23
N PRO A 243 -1.89 19.73 -10.43
CA PRO A 243 -1.44 20.37 -11.66
C PRO A 243 -1.73 19.50 -12.90
N ASP A 244 -1.79 20.14 -14.07
CA ASP A 244 -2.01 19.43 -15.34
C ASP A 244 -1.00 18.31 -15.55
N GLY A 245 -1.50 17.13 -15.93
CA GLY A 245 -0.69 15.93 -16.14
C GLY A 245 -0.23 15.20 -14.87
N VAL A 246 -0.61 15.67 -13.68
CA VAL A 246 -0.33 15.00 -12.40
C VAL A 246 -1.58 14.25 -11.94
N PRO A 247 -1.50 12.92 -11.69
CA PRO A 247 -2.63 12.19 -11.13
C PRO A 247 -3.00 12.71 -9.73
N GLN A 248 -4.31 12.93 -9.47
CA GLN A 248 -4.80 13.49 -8.20
C GLN A 248 -4.29 12.73 -6.97
N HIS A 249 -4.35 11.39 -7.00
CA HIS A 249 -3.87 10.55 -5.91
C HIS A 249 -2.35 10.65 -5.68
N ALA A 250 -1.57 10.96 -6.72
CA ALA A 250 -0.13 11.21 -6.59
C ALA A 250 0.11 12.52 -5.84
N PHE A 251 -0.60 13.57 -6.26
CA PHE A 251 -0.54 14.88 -5.66
C PHE A 251 -0.94 14.86 -4.18
N GLU A 252 -2.05 14.19 -3.84
CA GLU A 252 -2.51 14.04 -2.45
C GLU A 252 -1.53 13.26 -1.58
N MET A 253 -1.04 12.09 -2.06
CA MET A 253 -0.06 11.30 -1.29
C MET A 253 1.22 12.10 -1.06
N GLN A 254 1.69 12.82 -2.09
CA GLN A 254 2.89 13.65 -2.00
C GLN A 254 2.70 14.76 -0.97
N LEU A 255 1.56 15.47 -0.97
CA LEU A 255 1.25 16.47 0.05
C LEU A 255 1.18 15.88 1.47
N MET A 256 0.46 14.77 1.63
CA MET A 256 0.35 14.07 2.92
C MET A 256 1.71 13.65 3.46
N SER A 257 2.61 13.17 2.58
CA SER A 257 3.97 12.75 2.95
C SER A 257 4.88 13.90 3.40
N ARG A 258 4.46 15.16 3.27
CA ARG A 258 5.20 16.32 3.81
C ARG A 258 4.78 16.71 5.23
N GLY A 259 3.75 16.07 5.79
CA GLY A 259 3.29 16.33 7.15
C GLY A 259 4.26 15.82 8.22
N ALA A 260 4.47 16.59 9.28
CA ALA A 260 5.29 16.17 10.43
C ALA A 260 4.51 15.33 11.46
N ASN A 261 3.18 15.44 11.47
CA ASN A 261 2.31 14.65 12.34
C ASN A 261 1.15 14.12 11.51
N LEU A 262 0.80 12.85 11.67
CA LEU A 262 -0.19 12.18 10.84
C LEU A 262 -1.17 11.37 11.69
N ILE A 263 -2.47 11.52 11.40
CA ILE A 263 -3.52 10.61 11.82
C ILE A 263 -4.01 9.91 10.54
N ILE A 264 -3.72 8.62 10.41
CA ILE A 264 -4.03 7.84 9.20
C ILE A 264 -5.35 7.07 9.34
N ALA A 265 -5.94 6.66 8.23
CA ALA A 265 -7.07 5.72 8.23
C ALA A 265 -6.55 4.28 8.13
N ASN A 266 -7.45 3.28 8.21
CA ASN A 266 -7.18 1.87 7.88
C ASN A 266 -7.01 1.67 6.36
N SER A 267 -6.11 2.45 5.77
CA SER A 267 -5.87 2.53 4.34
C SER A 267 -4.38 2.46 4.07
N THR A 268 -3.99 1.55 3.19
CA THR A 268 -2.60 1.45 2.74
C THR A 268 -2.12 2.72 2.03
N PHE A 269 -3.03 3.52 1.47
CA PHE A 269 -2.68 4.83 0.90
C PHE A 269 -2.13 5.78 1.96
N SER A 270 -2.84 5.96 3.08
CA SER A 270 -2.37 6.80 4.18
C SER A 270 -1.22 6.17 4.96
N TRP A 271 -1.16 4.84 5.03
CA TRP A 271 0.01 4.12 5.56
C TRP A 271 1.27 4.51 4.79
N TRP A 272 1.22 4.44 3.45
CA TRP A 272 2.37 4.79 2.62
C TRP A 272 2.71 6.28 2.64
N ALA A 273 1.73 7.17 2.71
CA ALA A 273 1.99 8.59 2.90
C ALA A 273 2.76 8.85 4.21
N ALA A 274 2.35 8.23 5.32
CA ALA A 274 3.04 8.32 6.61
C ALA A 274 4.42 7.67 6.59
N TRP A 275 4.54 6.50 5.93
CA TRP A 275 5.84 5.84 5.80
C TRP A 275 6.80 6.70 4.99
N LEU A 276 6.37 7.29 3.86
CA LEU A 276 7.17 8.19 3.01
C LEU A 276 7.52 9.52 3.69
N ALA A 277 6.75 9.95 4.70
CA ALA A 277 7.09 11.13 5.53
C ALA A 277 8.37 10.94 6.38
N ALA A 278 8.88 9.70 6.45
CA ALA A 278 10.25 9.35 6.85
C ALA A 278 10.77 10.13 8.07
N ASP A 279 11.76 10.98 7.83
CA ASP A 279 12.52 11.76 8.80
C ASP A 279 11.76 12.98 9.33
N SER A 280 10.69 13.40 8.65
CA SER A 280 9.85 14.52 9.11
C SER A 280 8.72 14.08 10.05
N ALA A 281 8.30 12.81 9.96
CA ALA A 281 7.20 12.30 10.78
C ALA A 281 7.65 12.10 12.23
N ARG A 282 7.12 12.94 13.13
CA ARG A 282 7.35 12.88 14.58
C ARG A 282 6.29 12.05 15.30
N ASN A 283 5.06 12.14 14.83
CA ASN A 283 3.91 11.47 15.43
C ASN A 283 3.05 10.86 14.33
N VAL A 284 2.92 9.53 14.32
CA VAL A 284 1.98 8.83 13.44
C VAL A 284 1.02 8.04 14.32
N LEU A 285 -0.27 8.35 14.20
CA LEU A 285 -1.36 7.64 14.86
C LEU A 285 -2.12 6.84 13.81
N ALA A 286 -2.24 5.54 14.04
CA ALA A 286 -2.91 4.58 13.19
C ALA A 286 -4.03 3.87 13.95
N PRO A 287 -5.08 3.37 13.29
CA PRO A 287 -6.11 2.62 13.97
C PRO A 287 -5.57 1.27 14.47
N ALA A 288 -5.88 0.92 15.72
CA ALA A 288 -5.58 -0.40 16.27
C ALA A 288 -6.36 -1.52 15.55
N ARG A 289 -7.55 -1.18 15.03
CA ARG A 289 -8.37 -2.08 14.21
C ARG A 289 -8.24 -1.71 12.74
N TRP A 290 -7.58 -2.58 11.97
CA TRP A 290 -7.40 -2.37 10.53
C TRP A 290 -8.56 -2.93 9.69
N PHE A 291 -9.14 -4.05 10.14
CA PHE A 291 -10.27 -4.73 9.51
C PHE A 291 -11.45 -4.79 10.48
N ALA A 292 -12.65 -4.95 9.94
CA ALA A 292 -13.85 -5.19 10.75
C ALA A 292 -13.80 -6.59 11.42
N ASP A 293 -13.20 -7.56 10.75
CA ASP A 293 -12.93 -8.89 11.30
C ASP A 293 -11.69 -8.87 12.20
N ASN A 294 -11.92 -8.96 13.52
CA ASN A 294 -10.86 -8.98 14.53
C ASN A 294 -10.05 -10.29 14.56
N SER A 295 -10.42 -11.31 13.78
CA SER A 295 -9.62 -12.54 13.66
C SER A 295 -8.39 -12.38 12.76
N VAL A 296 -8.35 -11.29 11.96
CA VAL A 296 -7.23 -10.99 11.07
C VAL A 296 -6.07 -10.39 11.88
N ASP A 297 -5.02 -11.17 12.08
CA ASP A 297 -3.80 -10.72 12.75
C ASP A 297 -2.99 -9.76 11.87
N THR A 298 -2.98 -8.48 12.25
CA THR A 298 -2.25 -7.38 11.59
C THR A 298 -1.09 -6.84 12.43
N SER A 299 -0.58 -7.63 13.38
CA SER A 299 0.47 -7.22 14.33
C SER A 299 1.76 -6.72 13.65
N ASP A 300 2.08 -7.20 12.45
CA ASP A 300 3.26 -6.76 11.68
C ASP A 300 2.93 -5.72 10.58
N LEU A 301 1.72 -5.15 10.56
CA LEU A 301 1.31 -4.14 9.58
C LEU A 301 1.77 -2.73 9.98
N ILE A 302 1.61 -2.38 11.26
CA ILE A 302 1.94 -1.05 11.78
C ILE A 302 3.38 -1.06 12.32
N PRO A 303 4.27 -0.18 11.84
CA PRO A 303 5.61 -0.03 12.40
C PRO A 303 5.58 0.27 13.91
N PRO A 304 6.50 -0.30 14.71
CA PRO A 304 6.47 -0.17 16.16
C PRO A 304 6.73 1.26 16.66
N ASN A 305 7.27 2.14 15.82
CA ASN A 305 7.44 3.56 16.12
C ASN A 305 6.16 4.39 15.88
N TRP A 306 5.08 3.78 15.40
CA TRP A 306 3.77 4.43 15.27
C TRP A 306 2.89 4.07 16.46
N ARG A 307 2.00 4.99 16.85
CA ARG A 307 1.04 4.76 17.93
C ARG A 307 -0.25 4.22 17.36
N THR A 308 -0.75 3.14 17.92
CA THR A 308 -2.11 2.66 17.62
C THR A 308 -3.13 3.28 18.56
N VAL A 309 -4.32 3.58 18.04
CA VAL A 309 -5.46 4.15 18.78
C VAL A 309 -6.66 3.23 18.66
#